data_AF-A0A453AAN6-F1
#
_entry.id   AF-A0A453AAN6-F1
#
_cell.length_a   1.000
_cell.length_b   1.000
_cell.length_c   1.000
_cell.angle_alpha   90.00
_cell.angle_beta   90.00
_cell.angle_gamma   90.00
#
_symmetry.space_group_name_H-M   'P 1'
#
loop_
_entity.id
_entity.type
_entity.pdbx_description
1 polymer ?
#
loop_
_entity_poly.entity_id
_entity_poly.type
_entity_poly.pdbx_seq_one_letter_code
_entity_poly.pdbx_strand_id
1 'polypeptide(L)' 'MFLHFIRAKWREGDWLCTNCSNHNYASRAFCNRCKTAKESSVHPGAL' A
#
# COMPACT_ATOMS: atom_id res chain seq x y z
N MET A 1 22.95 -17.55 -10.75
CA MET A 1 21.49 -17.77 -10.68
C MET A 1 21.21 -18.19 -9.25
N PHE A 2 20.49 -17.49 -8.38
CA PHE A 2 19.27 -16.71 -8.56
C PHE A 2 19.39 -15.41 -7.77
N LEU A 3 18.78 -14.38 -8.33
CA LEU A 3 18.84 -13.02 -7.86
C LEU A 3 18.43 -12.98 -6.37
N HIS A 4 19.29 -12.43 -5.51
CA HIS A 4 18.78 -11.70 -4.34
C HIS A 4 18.17 -10.42 -4.89
N PHE A 5 17.01 -10.62 -5.52
CA PHE A 5 16.13 -9.63 -6.08
C PHE A 5 15.96 -8.51 -5.06
N ILE A 6 16.42 -7.32 -5.43
CA ILE A 6 15.82 -6.02 -5.13
C ILE A 6 14.66 -6.17 -4.13
N ARG A 7 14.91 -6.16 -2.80
CA ARG A 7 13.81 -5.86 -1.86
C ARG A 7 13.55 -4.37 -2.05
N ALA A 8 12.77 -4.06 -3.09
CA ALA A 8 12.17 -2.76 -3.27
C ALA A 8 11.60 -2.34 -1.92
N LYS A 9 11.79 -1.07 -1.57
CA LYS A 9 11.48 -0.40 -0.28
C LYS A 9 10.04 -0.52 0.24
N TRP A 10 9.25 -1.49 -0.22
CA TRP A 10 7.90 -1.76 0.21
C TRP A 10 7.91 -2.46 1.56
N ARG A 11 7.27 -1.85 2.57
CA ARG A 11 7.07 -2.48 3.88
C ARG A 11 5.70 -3.17 3.92
N GLU A 12 5.57 -4.16 4.79
CA GLU A 12 4.28 -4.79 5.03
C GLU A 12 3.23 -3.72 5.42
N GLY A 13 2.07 -3.77 4.75
CA GLY A 13 0.98 -2.82 4.95
C GLY A 13 1.07 -1.51 4.17
N ASP A 14 2.22 -1.21 3.54
CA ASP A 14 2.29 -0.11 2.57
C ASP A 14 1.34 -0.40 1.41
N TRP A 15 0.73 0.64 0.86
CA TRP A 15 -0.34 0.52 -0.12
C TRP A 15 -0.13 1.47 -1.29
N LEU A 16 -0.55 1.01 -2.48
CA LEU A 16 -0.60 1.84 -3.67
C LEU A 16 -1.95 2.56 -3.73
N CYS A 17 -1.93 3.86 -3.97
CA CYS A 17 -3.15 4.61 -4.19
C CYS A 17 -3.88 4.11 -5.46
N THR A 18 -5.14 3.70 -5.33
CA THR A 18 -5.96 3.21 -6.45
C THR A 18 -6.31 4.29 -7.48
N ASN A 19 -6.25 5.56 -7.09
CA ASN A 19 -6.55 6.69 -7.98
C ASN A 19 -5.31 7.21 -8.73
N CYS A 20 -4.13 7.26 -8.09
CA CYS A 20 -2.97 7.96 -8.65
C CYS A 20 -1.66 7.16 -8.64
N SER A 21 -1.73 5.88 -8.31
CA SER A 21 -0.60 4.93 -8.28
C SER A 21 0.59 5.38 -7.43
N ASN A 22 0.34 6.22 -6.43
CA ASN A 22 1.35 6.70 -5.51
C ASN A 22 1.52 5.72 -4.34
N HIS A 23 2.76 5.41 -3.98
CA HIS A 23 3.09 4.60 -2.81
C HIS A 23 2.86 5.36 -1.50
N ASN A 24 2.11 4.76 -0.58
CA ASN A 24 1.81 5.33 0.72
C ASN A 24 2.23 4.38 1.85
N TYR A 25 2.72 4.95 2.95
CA TYR A 25 3.07 4.16 4.13
C TYR A 25 1.84 3.57 4.82
N ALA A 26 2.01 2.39 5.43
CA ALA A 26 0.95 1.64 6.11
C ALA A 26 0.10 2.45 7.08
N SER A 27 0.71 3.41 7.80
CA SER A 27 0.06 4.26 8.80
C SER A 27 -0.85 5.35 8.21
N ARG A 28 -0.82 5.57 6.89
CA ARG A 28 -1.63 6.61 6.25
C ARG A 28 -3.02 6.09 5.91
N ALA A 29 -4.04 6.74 6.46
CA ALA A 29 -5.44 6.55 6.10
C ALA A 29 -5.80 7.18 4.74
N PHE A 30 -5.02 8.16 4.26
CA PHE A 30 -5.25 8.87 3.00
C PHE A 30 -3.94 9.01 2.21
N CYS A 31 -4.05 9.00 0.88
CA CYS A 31 -2.92 9.15 -0.02
C CYS A 31 -2.21 10.49 0.22
N ASN A 32 -0.87 10.47 0.37
CA ASN A 32 -0.12 11.69 0.64
C ASN A 32 -0.15 12.69 -0.53
N ARG A 33 -0.37 12.20 -1.77
CA ARG A 33 -0.41 12.98 -3.01
C ARG A 33 -1.81 13.51 -3.33
N CYS A 34 -2.78 12.62 -3.57
CA CYS A 34 -4.12 13.00 -4.05
C CYS A 34 -5.23 12.98 -2.99
N LYS A 35 -4.89 12.60 -1.74
CA LYS A 35 -5.82 12.52 -0.60
C LYS A 35 -6.96 11.49 -0.73
N THR A 36 -6.98 10.64 -1.76
CA THR A 36 -7.87 9.47 -1.82
C THR A 36 -7.70 8.59 -0.58
N ALA A 37 -8.81 8.13 0.00
CA ALA A 37 -8.79 7.25 1.16
C ALA A 37 -8.12 5.91 0.82
N LYS A 38 -7.41 5.34 1.80
CA LYS A 38 -6.99 3.94 1.72
C LYS A 38 -8.26 3.10 1.63
N GLU A 39 -8.36 2.23 0.64
CA GLU A 39 -9.37 1.18 0.66
C GLU A 39 -9.06 0.35 1.91
N SER A 40 -9.86 0.55 2.97
CA SER A 40 -9.87 -0.36 4.10
C SER A 40 -10.22 -1.70 3.48
N SER A 41 -9.28 -2.64 3.54
CA SER A 41 -9.55 -4.02 3.23
C SER A 41 -10.66 -4.49 4.17
N VAL A 42 -11.90 -4.28 3.76
CA VAL A 42 -13.03 -5.12 4.13
C VAL A 42 -12.71 -6.45 3.49
N HIS A 43 -11.76 -7.17 4.08
CA HIS A 43 -11.72 -8.61 3.93
C HIS A 43 -13.02 -9.09 4.58
N PRO A 44 -13.93 -9.77 3.86
CA PRO A 44 -15.16 -10.32 4.43
C PRO A 44 -14.88 -11.53 5.35
N GLY A 45 -13.87 -11.42 6.22
CA GLY A 45 -13.40 -12.50 7.10
C GLY A 45 -12.91 -12.01 8.47
N ALA A 46 -13.26 -10.79 8.88
CA ALA A 46 -13.19 -10.38 10.27
C ALA A 46 -14.54 -10.65 10.95
N LEU A 47 -14.84 -11.94 11.16
CA LEU A 47 -15.84 -12.47 12.09
C LEU A 47 -15.20 -13.63 12.85
#